data_AF-A0A9X4DIG1-F1
#
_entry.id   AF-A0A9X4DIG1-F1
#
_cell.length_a   1.000
_cell.length_b   1.000
_cell.length_c   1.000
_cell.angle_alpha   90.00
_cell.angle_beta   90.00
_cell.angle_gamma   90.00
#
_symmetry.space_group_name_H-M   'P 1'
#
loop_
_entity.id
_entity.type
_entity.pdbx_description
1 polymer ?
#
loop_
_entity_poly.entity_id
_entity_poly.type
_entity_poly.pdbx_seq_one_letter_code
_entity_poly.pdbx_strand_id
1 'polypeptide(L)'
;MSESKFTPGPWFAKREGFSTVYVEARLRHGVIQEVAACGPTEAGQAQQEANARLIATAPDLLSIVQRFVALDAQWHPDRYATEKAELMAEARATVTKAIS
;
A
#
# COMPACT_ATOMS: atom_id res chain seq x y z
N MET A 1 9.12 -21.15 4.53
CA MET A 1 8.69 -19.74 4.38
C MET A 1 8.10 -19.62 3.00
N SER A 2 6.84 -19.19 2.83
CA SER A 2 6.34 -18.96 1.47
C SER A 2 7.08 -17.76 0.90
N GLU A 3 7.87 -17.96 -0.14
CA GLU A 3 8.50 -16.86 -0.86
C GLU A 3 7.40 -15.98 -1.46
N SER A 4 7.39 -14.70 -1.06
CA SER A 4 6.48 -13.73 -1.65
C SER A 4 6.82 -13.56 -3.13
N LYS A 5 5.82 -13.64 -4.02
CA LYS A 5 6.00 -13.42 -5.46
C LYS A 5 6.23 -11.94 -5.83
N PHE A 6 6.10 -11.05 -4.86
CA PHE A 6 6.27 -9.61 -4.99
C PHE A 6 7.16 -9.06 -3.88
N THR A 7 7.79 -7.91 -4.12
CA THR A 7 8.64 -7.21 -3.14
C THR A 7 7.84 -6.89 -1.88
N PRO A 8 8.20 -7.43 -0.71
CA PRO A 8 7.50 -7.10 0.54
C PRO A 8 7.60 -5.61 0.88
N GLY A 9 6.57 -5.08 1.55
CA GLY A 9 6.60 -3.74 2.14
C GLY A 9 7.51 -3.65 3.37
N PRO A 10 7.68 -2.45 3.95
CA PRO A 10 7.05 -1.18 3.55
C PRO A 10 7.69 -0.59 2.29
N TRP A 11 6.88 0.13 1.51
CA TRP A 11 7.33 0.91 0.35
C TRP A 11 7.24 2.40 0.66
N PHE A 12 8.08 3.20 0.00
CA PHE A 12 8.23 4.62 0.25
C PHE A 12 8.20 5.39 -1.06
N ALA A 13 7.39 6.44 -1.14
CA ALA A 13 7.45 7.38 -2.24
C ALA A 13 8.64 8.34 -2.03
N LYS A 14 9.48 8.48 -3.03
CA LYS A 14 10.67 9.34 -3.01
C LYS A 14 10.78 10.10 -4.32
N ARG A 15 10.80 11.42 -4.25
CA ARG A 15 11.12 12.27 -5.40
C ARG A 15 12.62 12.38 -5.55
N GLU A 16 13.13 11.95 -6.70
CA GLU A 16 14.52 12.20 -7.09
C GLU A 16 14.55 13.11 -8.31
N GLY A 17 15.08 14.32 -8.13
CA GLY A 17 15.08 15.35 -9.17
C GLY A 17 13.67 15.83 -9.52
N PHE A 18 13.51 16.30 -10.76
CA PHE A 18 12.29 17.00 -11.18
C PHE A 18 11.28 16.13 -11.94
N SER A 19 11.70 14.98 -12.48
CA SER A 19 10.94 14.29 -13.53
C SER A 19 10.05 13.15 -13.02
N THR A 20 10.47 12.45 -11.96
CA THR A 20 9.87 11.17 -11.56
C THR A 20 9.80 11.05 -10.04
N VAL A 21 8.70 10.46 -9.54
CA VAL A 21 8.62 9.99 -8.15
C VAL A 21 8.75 8.48 -8.16
N TYR A 22 9.75 7.95 -7.47
CA TYR A 22 9.96 6.52 -7.33
C TYR A 22 9.21 5.99 -6.12
N VAL A 23 8.75 4.75 -6.20
CA VAL A 23 8.29 3.98 -5.05
C VAL A 23 9.34 2.91 -4.78
N GLU A 24 9.97 2.97 -3.62
CA GLU A 24 11.11 2.12 -3.26
C GLU A 24 10.83 1.26 -2.02
N ALA A 25 11.33 0.02 -2.02
CA ALA A 25 11.43 -0.81 -0.83
C ALA A 25 12.88 -0.78 -0.33
N ARG A 26 13.05 -0.76 0.99
CA ARG A 26 14.37 -0.84 1.63
C ARG A 26 14.64 -2.28 2.07
N LEU A 27 15.52 -2.95 1.36
CA LEU A 27 15.89 -4.33 1.62
C LEU A 27 17.07 -4.41 2.61
N ARG A 28 17.44 -5.63 2.98
CA ARG A 28 18.59 -5.87 3.87
C ARG A 28 19.88 -5.31 3.27
N HIS A 29 20.80 -4.91 4.14
CA HIS A 29 22.12 -4.37 3.77
C HIS A 29 22.05 -3.05 2.97
N GLY A 30 20.95 -2.29 3.09
CA GLY A 30 20.82 -0.97 2.47
C GLY A 30 20.51 -1.00 0.98
N VAL A 31 20.18 -2.16 0.42
CA VAL A 31 19.76 -2.26 -0.98
C VAL A 31 18.39 -1.59 -1.16
N ILE A 32 18.32 -0.67 -2.11
CA ILE A 32 17.07 -0.04 -2.55
C ILE A 32 16.52 -0.86 -3.71
N GLN A 33 15.27 -1.31 -3.60
CA GLN A 33 14.52 -1.91 -4.70
C GLN A 33 13.48 -0.92 -5.19
N GLU A 34 13.61 -0.47 -6.43
CA GLU A 34 12.56 0.29 -7.10
C GLU A 34 11.39 -0.64 -7.42
N VAL A 35 10.20 -0.30 -6.94
CA VAL A 35 8.96 -1.06 -7.13
C VAL A 35 8.12 -0.43 -8.25
N ALA A 36 8.13 0.90 -8.34
CA ALA A 36 7.46 1.64 -9.40
C ALA A 36 8.12 3.00 -9.64
N ALA A 37 7.87 3.57 -10.82
CA ALA A 37 8.24 4.93 -11.18
C ALA A 37 7.00 5.67 -11.69
N CYS A 38 6.69 6.80 -11.07
CA CYS A 38 5.61 7.70 -11.46
C CYS A 38 6.19 8.87 -12.27
N GLY A 39 6.32 8.65 -13.59
CA GLY A 39 6.84 9.62 -14.55
C GLY A 39 5.85 10.74 -14.92
N PRO A 40 6.09 11.53 -15.99
CA PRO A 40 5.22 12.65 -16.38
C PRO A 40 3.74 12.27 -16.52
N THR A 41 2.86 13.16 -16.06
CA THR A 41 1.40 12.97 -16.09
C THR A 41 0.71 14.24 -16.59
N GLU A 42 -0.57 14.15 -16.96
CA GLU A 42 -1.36 15.28 -17.45
C GLU A 42 -1.53 16.39 -16.41
N ALA A 43 -1.56 16.05 -15.12
CA ALA A 43 -1.66 17.01 -14.02
C ALA A 43 -0.31 17.26 -13.30
N GLY A 44 0.81 16.93 -13.95
CA GLY A 44 2.15 17.27 -13.49
C GLY A 44 2.56 16.60 -12.16
N GLN A 45 3.32 17.33 -11.34
CA GLN A 45 3.98 16.77 -10.15
C GLN A 45 3.01 16.31 -9.06
N ALA A 46 1.88 16.99 -8.88
CA ALA A 46 0.90 16.63 -7.86
C ALA A 46 0.29 15.24 -8.11
N GLN A 47 -0.02 14.94 -9.38
CA GLN A 47 -0.55 13.62 -9.76
C GLN A 47 0.53 12.53 -9.72
N GLN A 48 1.80 12.86 -9.99
CA GLN A 48 2.90 11.92 -9.76
C GLN A 48 3.00 11.49 -8.30
N GLU A 49 2.92 12.46 -7.39
CA GLU A 49 3.03 12.21 -5.95
C GLU A 49 1.82 11.45 -5.44
N ALA A 50 0.61 11.80 -5.89
CA ALA A 50 -0.60 11.06 -5.55
C ALA A 50 -0.52 9.59 -6.02
N ASN A 51 -0.08 9.35 -7.26
CA ASN A 51 0.12 8.00 -7.77
C ASN A 51 1.16 7.22 -6.96
N ALA A 52 2.29 7.84 -6.63
CA ALA A 52 3.34 7.21 -5.84
C ALA A 52 2.89 6.90 -4.41
N ARG A 53 2.12 7.80 -3.78
CA ARG A 53 1.51 7.57 -2.46
C ARG A 53 0.55 6.40 -2.51
N LEU A 54 -0.37 6.37 -3.46
CA LEU A 54 -1.31 5.26 -3.65
C LEU A 54 -0.57 3.92 -3.77
N ILE A 55 0.42 3.83 -4.65
CA ILE A 55 1.22 2.61 -4.86
C ILE A 55 2.00 2.23 -3.59
N ALA A 56 2.61 3.19 -2.89
CA ALA A 56 3.36 2.92 -1.66
C ALA A 56 2.48 2.32 -0.54
N THR A 57 1.17 2.59 -0.54
CA THR A 57 0.19 1.99 0.38
C THR A 57 -0.29 0.60 -0.04
N ALA A 58 0.07 0.09 -1.22
CA ALA A 58 -0.44 -1.19 -1.72
C ALA A 58 -0.17 -2.39 -0.78
N PRO A 59 0.98 -2.50 -0.06
CA PRO A 59 1.18 -3.56 0.92
C PRO A 59 0.14 -3.53 2.06
N ASP A 60 -0.19 -2.34 2.57
CA ASP A 60 -1.19 -2.15 3.63
C ASP A 60 -2.59 -2.52 3.10
N LEU A 61 -2.93 -2.07 1.88
CA LEU A 61 -4.19 -2.39 1.21
C LEU A 61 -4.34 -3.90 0.98
N LEU A 62 -3.28 -4.59 0.52
CA LEU A 62 -3.31 -6.02 0.31
C LEU A 62 -3.54 -6.79 1.62
N SER A 63 -2.89 -6.37 2.71
CA SER A 63 -3.09 -6.95 4.04
C SER A 63 -4.54 -6.84 4.51
N ILE A 64 -5.15 -5.67 4.32
CA ILE A 64 -6.58 -5.43 4.62
C ILE A 64 -7.48 -6.36 3.79
N VAL A 65 -7.24 -6.45 2.48
CA VAL A 65 -8.03 -7.30 1.57
C VAL A 65 -7.90 -8.79 1.95
N GLN A 66 -6.72 -9.25 2.32
CA GLN A 66 -6.51 -10.63 2.78
C GLN A 66 -7.28 -10.93 4.07
N ARG A 67 -7.29 -10.00 5.03
CA ARG A 67 -8.10 -10.13 6.27
C ARG A 67 -9.59 -10.14 5.97
N PHE A 68 -10.05 -9.31 5.01
CA PHE A 68 -11.44 -9.33 4.56
C PHE A 68 -11.84 -10.70 4.00
N VAL A 69 -11.05 -11.26 3.10
CA VAL A 69 -11.31 -12.57 2.50
C VAL A 69 -11.30 -13.69 3.56
N ALA A 70 -10.42 -13.60 4.55
CA ALA A 70 -10.36 -14.58 5.64
C ALA A 70 -11.60 -14.54 6.56
N LEU A 71 -12.17 -13.36 6.79
CA LEU A 71 -13.41 -13.19 7.57
C LEU A 71 -14.63 -13.70 6.82
N ASP A 72 -14.71 -13.46 5.51
CA ASP A 72 -15.82 -13.94 4.66
C ASP A 72 -15.91 -15.48 4.68
N ALA A 73 -14.77 -16.17 4.66
CA ALA A 73 -14.70 -17.63 4.71
C ALA A 73 -15.20 -18.27 6.03
N GLN A 74 -15.43 -17.49 7.10
CA GLN A 74 -15.80 -17.98 8.44
C GLN A 74 -17.10 -17.37 9.00
N TRP A 75 -17.96 -16.83 8.12
CA TRP A 75 -19.04 -15.91 8.49
C TRP A 75 -19.93 -16.38 9.66
N HIS A 76 -19.68 -15.81 10.85
CA HIS A 76 -20.59 -15.77 11.99
C HIS A 76 -20.80 -14.30 12.38
N PRO A 77 -21.98 -13.71 12.10
CA PRO A 77 -22.20 -12.27 12.17
C PRO A 77 -21.95 -11.67 13.56
N ASP A 78 -22.19 -12.44 14.62
CA ASP A 78 -22.03 -11.98 16.00
C ASP A 78 -20.62 -12.25 16.56
N ARG A 79 -19.90 -13.24 16.01
CA ARG A 79 -18.60 -13.67 16.54
C ARG A 79 -17.46 -12.72 16.18
N TYR A 80 -17.54 -12.07 15.02
CA TYR A 80 -16.45 -11.26 14.46
C TYR A 80 -16.83 -9.78 14.30
N ALA A 81 -17.83 -9.30 15.04
CA ALA A 81 -18.34 -7.93 14.91
C ALA A 81 -17.26 -6.88 15.26
N THR A 82 -16.46 -7.15 16.29
CA THR A 82 -15.35 -6.28 16.74
C THR A 82 -14.23 -6.25 15.70
N GLU A 83 -13.77 -7.41 15.25
CA GLU A 83 -12.70 -7.55 14.26
C GLU A 83 -13.08 -6.90 12.93
N LYS A 84 -14.36 -7.01 12.54
CA LYS A 84 -14.89 -6.31 11.37
C LYS A 84 -14.87 -4.79 11.55
N ALA A 85 -15.24 -4.29 12.73
CA ALA A 85 -15.21 -2.86 13.01
C ALA A 85 -13.78 -2.30 12.99
N GLU A 86 -12.84 -3.02 13.60
CA GLU A 86 -11.41 -2.68 13.58
C GLU A 86 -10.84 -2.69 12.16
N LEU A 87 -11.09 -3.76 11.40
CA LEU A 87 -10.65 -3.86 10.01
C LEU A 87 -11.22 -2.73 9.14
N MET A 88 -12.47 -2.32 9.38
CA MET A 88 -13.07 -1.17 8.68
C MET A 88 -12.44 0.16 9.08
N ALA A 89 -12.07 0.34 10.35
CA ALA A 89 -11.37 1.54 10.81
C ALA A 89 -9.96 1.62 10.19
N GLU A 90 -9.23 0.51 10.18
CA GLU A 90 -7.93 0.39 9.52
C GLU A 90 -8.03 0.63 8.02
N ALA A 91 -9.04 0.06 7.35
CA ALA A 91 -9.28 0.27 5.93
C ALA A 91 -9.51 1.75 5.61
N ARG A 92 -10.32 2.45 6.40
CA ARG A 92 -10.54 3.90 6.24
C ARG A 92 -9.24 4.68 6.43
N ALA A 93 -8.47 4.39 7.47
CA ALA A 93 -7.20 5.07 7.72
C ALA A 93 -6.20 4.85 6.58
N THR A 94 -6.10 3.63 6.06
CA THR A 94 -5.22 3.32 4.91
C THR A 94 -5.68 4.01 3.63
N VAL A 95 -6.99 4.07 3.37
CA VAL A 95 -7.53 4.83 2.23
C VAL A 95 -7.22 6.32 2.38
N THR A 96 -7.41 6.90 3.56
CA THR A 96 -7.06 8.30 3.81
C THR A 96 -5.58 8.55 3.56
N LYS A 97 -4.69 7.71 4.09
CA LYS A 97 -3.23 7.77 3.85
C LYS A 97 -2.89 7.68 2.35
N ALA A 98 -3.62 6.85 1.60
CA ALA A 98 -3.37 6.63 0.18
C ALA A 98 -3.76 7.82 -0.71
N ILE A 99 -4.74 8.63 -0.28
CA ILE A 99 -5.30 9.73 -1.09
C ILE A 99 -5.02 11.13 -0.54
N SER A 100 -4.51 11.25 0.68
CA SER A 100 -3.99 12.52 1.24
C SER A 100 -2.69 12.89 0.55
#